data_AF-A0A1H6X9A3-F1
#
_entry.id   AF-A0A1H6X9A3-F1
#
_cell.length_a   1.000
_cell.length_b   1.000
_cell.length_c   1.000
_cell.angle_alpha   90.00
_cell.angle_beta   90.00
_cell.angle_gamma   90.00
#
_symmetry.space_group_name_H-M   'P 1'
#
loop_
_entity.id
_entity.type
_entity.pdbx_description
1 polymer ?
#
loop_
_entity_poly.entity_id
_entity_poly.type
_entity_poly.pdbx_seq_one_letter_code
_entity_poly.pdbx_strand_id
1 'polypeptide(L)' 'MTCSQADEGCPYIAGANLRLPIMYEDPKISDGTEEQMKVYRDRSLEIGAEMFYVMSQIKK' A
#
# COMPACT_ATOMS: atom_id res chain seq x y z
N MET A 1 2.34 -1.61 -2.21
CA MET A 1 1.31 -1.98 -1.21
C MET A 1 1.89 -3.01 -0.25
N THR A 2 3.05 -2.70 0.31
CA THR A 2 3.71 -3.58 1.26
C THR A 2 3.38 -3.04 2.63
N CYS A 3 2.56 -3.77 3.38
CA CYS A 3 2.58 -3.65 4.83
C CYS A 3 4.04 -3.72 5.30
N SER A 4 4.38 -3.13 6.44
CA SER A 4 5.77 -3.04 6.93
C SER A 4 6.58 -4.34 6.78
N GLN A 5 5.93 -5.50 6.95
CA GLN A 5 6.52 -6.83 6.74
C GLN A 5 6.89 -7.19 5.29
N ALA A 6 6.14 -6.71 4.30
CA ALA A 6 6.38 -7.04 2.89
C ALA A 6 7.54 -6.23 2.27
N ASP A 7 7.99 -5.14 2.91
CA ASP A 7 9.20 -4.43 2.48
C ASP A 7 10.48 -5.20 2.84
N GLU A 8 10.50 -5.86 4.00
CA GLU A 8 11.60 -6.72 4.46
C GLU A 8 11.81 -7.94 3.54
N GLY A 9 10.72 -8.49 2.98
CA GLY A 9 10.76 -9.63 2.06
C GLY A 9 10.97 -9.25 0.58
N CYS A 10 11.04 -7.97 0.23
CA CYS A 10 11.05 -7.54 -1.16
C CYS A 10 12.46 -7.67 -1.77
N PRO A 11 12.64 -8.54 -2.78
CA PRO A 11 13.96 -8.86 -3.32
C PRO A 11 14.60 -7.66 -4.01
N TYR A 12 15.93 -7.69 -4.11
CA TYR A 12 16.65 -6.77 -4.99
C TYR A 12 16.31 -7.07 -6.45
N ILE A 13 15.86 -6.05 -7.19
CA ILE A 13 15.52 -6.16 -8.60
C ILE A 13 16.61 -5.47 -9.42
N ALA A 14 17.50 -6.26 -10.01
CA ALA A 14 18.55 -5.75 -10.89
C ALA A 14 17.94 -5.04 -12.10
N GLY A 15 18.44 -3.85 -12.42
CA GLY A 15 17.95 -3.03 -13.55
C GLY A 15 16.80 -2.08 -13.21
N ALA A 16 16.28 -2.09 -11.98
CA ALA A 16 15.34 -1.07 -11.54
C ALA A 16 16.06 0.27 -11.31
N ASN A 17 15.65 1.33 -12.02
CA ASN A 17 16.23 2.66 -11.85
C ASN A 17 15.86 3.33 -10.52
N LEU A 18 14.68 3.02 -9.98
CA LEU A 18 14.16 3.60 -8.76
C LEU A 18 13.20 2.61 -8.07
N ARG A 19 13.34 2.46 -6.76
CA ARG A 19 12.42 1.73 -5.89
C ARG A 19 11.87 2.73 -4.86
N LEU A 20 10.57 2.98 -4.89
CA LEU A 20 9.88 3.83 -3.93
C LEU A 20 8.96 2.96 -3.06
N PRO A 21 9.29 2.71 -1.78
CA PRO A 21 8.38 2.04 -0.88
C PRO A 21 7.22 2.99 -0.54
N ILE A 22 5.99 2.49 -0.67
CA ILE A 22 4.80 3.14 -0.11
C ILE A 22 4.29 2.21 0.98
N MET A 23 4.54 2.62 2.23
CA MET A 23 4.19 1.85 3.42
C MET A 23 2.77 2.20 3.84
N TYR A 24 1.93 1.19 3.92
CA TYR A 24 0.61 1.30 4.55
C TYR A 24 0.60 0.46 5.81
N GLU A 25 -0.17 0.90 6.81
CA GLU A 25 -0.44 0.06 7.97
C GLU A 25 -1.26 -1.15 7.53
N ASP A 26 -0.85 -2.36 7.96
CA ASP A 26 -1.56 -3.58 7.63
C ASP A 26 -2.93 -3.55 8.32
N PRO A 27 -4.06 -3.58 7.59
CA PRO A 27 -5.37 -3.53 8.23
C PRO A 27 -5.64 -4.73 9.16
N LYS A 28 -4.82 -5.79 9.08
CA LYS A 28 -4.83 -6.93 10.01
C LYS A 28 -4.65 -6.57 11.47
N ILE A 29 -4.17 -5.38 11.80
CA ILE A 29 -4.19 -4.88 13.19
C ILE A 29 -5.59 -4.90 13.82
N SER A 30 -6.63 -4.90 12.98
CA SER A 30 -8.03 -4.90 13.38
C SER A 30 -8.70 -6.28 13.31
N ASP A 31 -7.97 -7.33 12.96
CA ASP A 31 -8.53 -8.67 12.80
C ASP A 31 -9.17 -9.15 14.12
N GLY A 32 -10.40 -9.65 14.02
CA GLY A 32 -11.17 -10.13 15.17
C GLY A 32 -11.83 -9.03 16.01
N THR A 33 -11.65 -7.75 15.65
CA THR A 33 -12.34 -6.62 16.29
C THR A 33 -13.62 -6.25 15.56
N GLU A 34 -14.53 -5.52 16.23
CA GLU A 34 -15.75 -4.99 15.59
C GLU A 34 -15.43 -3.97 14.47
N GLU A 35 -14.27 -3.30 14.56
CA GLU A 35 -13.83 -2.28 13.61
C GLU A 35 -13.17 -2.85 12.34
N GLN A 36 -13.02 -4.18 12.24
CA GLN A 36 -12.30 -4.83 11.14
C GLN A 36 -12.79 -4.36 9.76
N MET A 37 -14.10 -4.40 9.51
CA MET A 37 -14.64 -4.00 8.21
C MET A 37 -14.33 -2.53 7.87
N LYS A 38 -14.35 -1.65 8.88
CA LYS A 38 -14.10 -0.22 8.69
C LYS A 38 -12.63 0.03 8.38
N VAL A 39 -11.71 -0.55 9.17
CA VAL A 39 -10.26 -0.39 8.96
C VAL A 39 -9.84 -0.89 7.58
N TYR A 40 -10.30 -2.06 7.15
CA TYR A 40 -10.00 -2.59 5.81
C TYR A 40 -10.55 -1.67 4.70
N ARG A 41 -11.76 -1.15 4.86
CA ARG A 41 -12.38 -0.25 3.88
C ARG A 41 -11.61 1.06 3.75
N ASP A 42 -11.30 1.69 4.88
CA ASP A 42 -10.58 2.97 4.92
C ASP A 42 -9.19 2.80 4.29
N ARG A 43 -8.53 1.67 4.55
CA ARG A 43 -7.22 1.33 3.98
C ARG A 43 -7.26 1.10 2.48
N SER A 44 -8.31 0.44 1.98
CA SER A 44 -8.53 0.29 0.54
C SER A 44 -8.76 1.63 -0.16
N LEU A 45 -9.48 2.56 0.47
CA LEU A 45 -9.77 3.87 -0.11
C LEU A 45 -8.53 4.75 -0.20
N GLU A 46 -7.68 4.73 0.83
CA GLU A 46 -6.41 5.48 0.80
C GLU A 46 -5.51 5.01 -0.36
N ILE A 47 -5.28 3.70 -0.45
CA ILE A 47 -4.48 3.10 -1.54
C ILE A 47 -5.07 3.48 -2.90
N GLY A 48 -6.39 3.36 -3.07
CA GLY A 48 -7.06 3.67 -4.32
C GLY A 48 -6.92 5.14 -4.72
N ALA A 49 -7.05 6.07 -3.76
CA ALA A 49 -6.92 7.50 -3.99
C ALA A 49 -5.50 7.89 -4.43
N GLU A 50 -4.47 7.34 -3.76
CA GLU A 50 -3.08 7.61 -4.10
C GLU A 50 -2.71 7.06 -5.48
N MET A 51 -3.10 5.81 -5.79
CA MET A 51 -2.82 5.21 -7.10
C MET A 51 -3.56 5.98 -8.22
N PHE A 52 -4.81 6.38 -7.97
CA PHE A 52 -5.55 7.22 -8.91
C PHE A 52 -4.84 8.56 -9.14
N TYR A 53 -4.39 9.22 -8.08
CA TYR A 53 -3.66 10.48 -8.19
C TYR A 53 -2.36 10.31 -9.00
N VAL A 54 -1.53 9.31 -8.68
CA VAL A 54 -0.29 9.06 -9.44
C VAL A 54 -0.58 8.86 -10.92
N MET A 55 -1.56 8.03 -11.26
CA MET A 55 -1.95 7.79 -12.66
C MET A 55 -2.46 9.07 -13.34
N SER A 56 -3.13 9.97 -12.60
CA SER A 56 -3.59 11.26 -13.12
C SER A 56 -2.45 12.23 -13.45
N GLN A 57 -1.27 12.07 -12.84
CA GLN A 57 -0.11 12.94 -13.05
C GLN A 57 0.80 12.48 -14.21
N ILE A 58 0.55 11.29 -14.77
CA ILE A 58 1.34 10.77 -15.88
C ILE A 58 0.98 11.55 -17.16
N LYS A 59 1.94 12.29 -17.71
CA LYS A 59 1.81 12.93 -19.02
C LYS A 59 1.89 11.87 -20.11
N LYS A 60 1.03 12.00 -21.12
CA LYS A 60 1.08 11.17 -22.33
C LYS A 60 2.29 11.51 -23.19
#